data_AF-A0A9D1YT40-F1
#
_entry.id   AF-A0A9D1YT40-F1
#
_cell.length_a   1.000
_cell.length_b   1.000
_cell.length_c   1.000
_cell.angle_alpha   90.00
_cell.angle_beta   90.00
_cell.angle_gamma   90.00
#
_symmetry.space_group_name_H-M   'P 1'
#
loop_
_entity.id
_entity.type
_entity.pdbx_description
1 polymer ?
#
loop_
_entity_poly.entity_id
_entity_poly.type
_entity_poly.pdbx_seq_one_letter_code
_entity_poly.pdbx_strand_id
1 'polypeptide(L)'
;MRKRTTAIVAVAVIGLTGCGGIGLPAPSAPDPTISYPIVPSEDITKEACTAVVAEVNDLSRTLAQFYEALEGGDLLLAASLLNALQSQLSDIGGDAKGDPELEVLLSDLQGAAESLNASIAEIDTSDPLAATEGIQEDAEALRAAIDGLLAYCTA
;
A
#
# COMPACT_ATOMS: atom_id res chain seq x y z
N MET A 1 -59.55 13.19 9.94
CA MET A 1 -59.36 12.25 8.80
C MET A 1 -58.07 12.62 8.09
N ARG A 2 -57.11 11.69 8.04
CA ARG A 2 -55.77 11.87 7.46
C ARG A 2 -55.84 11.68 5.94
N LYS A 3 -55.39 12.64 5.14
CA LYS A 3 -55.06 12.42 3.72
C LYS A 3 -53.55 12.34 3.59
N ARG A 4 -53.07 11.11 3.37
CA ARG A 4 -51.70 10.81 2.94
C ARG A 4 -51.66 11.04 1.43
N THR A 5 -50.76 11.89 0.95
CA THR A 5 -50.44 11.97 -0.48
C THR A 5 -49.00 11.52 -0.63
N THR A 6 -48.86 10.27 -1.05
CA THR A 6 -47.60 9.62 -1.40
C THR A 6 -47.19 10.10 -2.77
N ALA A 7 -46.08 10.84 -2.88
CA ALA A 7 -45.46 11.12 -4.16
C ALA A 7 -44.49 9.97 -4.47
N ILE A 8 -44.93 9.10 -5.38
CA ILE A 8 -44.13 8.02 -5.97
C ILE A 8 -43.25 8.68 -7.04
N VAL A 9 -41.96 8.79 -6.79
CA VAL A 9 -40.99 9.10 -7.85
C VAL A 9 -40.64 7.79 -8.53
N ALA A 10 -41.01 7.74 -9.81
CA ALA A 10 -40.88 6.58 -10.67
C ALA A 10 -39.41 6.20 -10.88
N VAL A 11 -39.16 4.91 -10.68
CA VAL A 11 -37.96 4.21 -11.10
C VAL A 11 -37.88 4.26 -12.63
N ALA A 12 -36.93 5.00 -13.17
CA ALA A 12 -36.52 4.86 -14.57
C ALA A 12 -35.52 3.71 -14.64
N VAL A 13 -36.04 2.52 -14.93
CA VAL A 13 -35.27 1.37 -15.39
C VAL A 13 -34.78 1.71 -16.81
N ILE A 14 -33.51 2.05 -16.94
CA ILE A 14 -32.80 1.95 -18.21
C ILE A 14 -32.10 0.60 -18.19
N GLY A 15 -32.60 -0.31 -19.02
CA GLY A 15 -32.07 -1.65 -19.17
C GLY A 15 -30.87 -1.71 -20.11
N LEU A 16 -30.17 -2.84 -19.95
CA LEU A 16 -29.45 -3.60 -20.97
C LEU A 16 -28.16 -2.99 -21.53
N THR A 17 -27.03 -3.38 -20.94
CA THR A 17 -25.94 -4.10 -21.64
C THR A 17 -24.83 -4.49 -20.65
N GLY A 18 -24.56 -5.79 -20.53
CA GLY A 18 -23.25 -6.34 -20.14
C GLY A 18 -22.82 -6.20 -18.68
N CYS A 19 -22.99 -7.27 -17.90
CA CYS A 19 -22.03 -7.62 -16.85
C CYS A 19 -20.71 -8.06 -17.51
N GLY A 20 -19.98 -7.11 -18.11
CA GLY A 20 -18.54 -7.23 -18.32
C GLY A 20 -17.91 -6.46 -17.17
N GLY A 21 -16.99 -7.09 -16.44
CA GLY A 21 -16.39 -6.56 -15.22
C GLY A 21 -16.10 -5.06 -15.32
N ILE A 22 -16.90 -4.27 -14.63
CA ILE A 22 -16.54 -2.90 -14.31
C ILE A 22 -15.49 -3.04 -13.22
N GLY A 23 -14.26 -3.30 -13.64
CA GLY A 23 -13.11 -2.93 -12.83
C GLY A 23 -13.28 -1.44 -12.63
N LEU A 24 -13.78 -1.04 -11.47
CA LEU A 24 -13.61 0.33 -11.01
C LEU A 24 -12.11 0.60 -11.22
N PRO A 25 -11.72 1.62 -12.00
CA PRO A 25 -10.33 2.03 -11.97
C PRO A 25 -10.04 2.25 -10.48
N ALA A 26 -9.01 1.56 -9.96
CA ALA A 26 -8.53 1.82 -8.61
C ALA A 26 -8.44 3.35 -8.51
N PRO A 27 -9.16 4.00 -7.58
CA PRO A 27 -9.07 5.44 -7.44
C PRO A 27 -7.59 5.76 -7.34
N SER A 28 -7.05 6.41 -8.36
CA SER A 28 -5.66 6.85 -8.32
C SER A 28 -5.64 7.90 -7.23
N ALA A 29 -5.16 7.51 -6.06
CA ALA A 29 -4.91 8.46 -4.99
C ALA A 29 -4.01 9.56 -5.55
N PRO A 30 -4.20 10.82 -5.15
CA PRO A 30 -3.31 11.91 -5.56
C PRO A 30 -1.85 11.52 -5.30
N ASP A 31 -0.94 12.03 -6.14
CA ASP A 31 0.49 11.82 -5.92
C ASP A 31 0.84 12.27 -4.49
N PRO A 32 1.53 11.42 -3.71
CA PRO A 32 1.78 11.69 -2.31
C PRO A 32 2.66 12.94 -2.16
N THR A 33 2.29 13.79 -1.20
CA THR A 33 3.06 14.98 -0.82
C THR A 33 4.39 14.63 -0.15
N ILE A 34 4.46 13.45 0.49
CA ILE A 34 5.70 12.85 0.98
C ILE A 34 6.36 12.08 -0.16
N SER A 35 7.59 12.47 -0.52
CA SER A 35 8.39 11.75 -1.51
C SER A 35 9.32 10.76 -0.82
N TYR A 36 9.21 9.50 -1.21
CA TYR A 36 10.22 8.49 -0.91
C TYR A 36 11.33 8.53 -1.97
N PRO A 37 12.55 8.08 -1.64
CA PRO A 37 13.60 7.94 -2.65
C PRO A 37 13.14 6.98 -3.74
N ILE A 38 13.17 7.45 -4.99
CA ILE A 38 12.97 6.63 -6.18
C ILE A 38 14.32 6.45 -6.84
N VAL A 39 14.77 5.22 -6.99
CA VAL A 39 16.04 4.90 -7.66
C VAL A 39 15.77 4.67 -9.15
N PRO A 40 16.32 5.48 -10.06
CA PRO A 40 16.20 5.22 -11.49
C PRO A 40 17.03 3.99 -11.88
N SER A 41 16.62 3.29 -12.93
CA SER A 41 17.26 2.02 -13.33
C SER A 41 18.74 2.15 -13.70
N GLU A 42 19.20 3.36 -14.05
CA GLU A 42 20.59 3.67 -14.38
C GLU A 42 21.53 3.71 -13.18
N ASP A 43 20.98 3.88 -11.97
CA ASP A 43 21.74 3.94 -10.72
C ASP A 43 21.89 2.55 -10.06
N ILE A 44 21.28 1.51 -10.65
CA ILE A 44 21.33 0.13 -10.12
C ILE A 44 22.66 -0.50 -10.50
N THR A 45 23.47 -0.84 -9.49
CA THR A 45 24.82 -1.41 -9.67
C THR A 45 24.82 -2.94 -9.75
N LYS A 46 23.75 -3.58 -9.23
CA LYS A 46 23.62 -5.04 -9.13
C LYS A 46 22.51 -5.55 -10.04
N GLU A 47 22.83 -6.47 -10.94
CA GLU A 47 21.87 -7.02 -11.91
C GLU A 47 20.65 -7.67 -11.23
N ALA A 48 20.87 -8.38 -10.12
CA ALA A 48 19.83 -9.01 -9.30
C ALA A 48 18.83 -8.01 -8.68
N CYS A 49 19.21 -6.73 -8.59
CA CYS A 49 18.35 -5.67 -8.05
C CYS A 49 17.41 -5.06 -9.09
N THR A 50 17.57 -5.33 -10.39
CA THR A 50 16.82 -4.59 -11.43
C THR A 50 15.31 -4.74 -11.30
N ALA A 51 14.83 -5.98 -11.11
CA ALA A 51 13.41 -6.25 -10.88
C ALA A 51 12.96 -5.76 -9.50
N VAL A 52 13.77 -6.04 -8.47
CA VAL A 52 13.48 -5.71 -7.07
C VAL A 52 13.33 -4.20 -6.88
N VAL A 53 14.21 -3.38 -7.44
CA VAL A 53 14.16 -1.91 -7.30
C VAL A 53 12.90 -1.34 -7.96
N ALA A 54 12.45 -1.90 -9.09
CA ALA A 54 11.21 -1.47 -9.72
C ALA A 54 10.00 -1.73 -8.82
N GLU A 55 9.94 -2.90 -8.18
CA GLU A 55 8.88 -3.26 -7.24
C GLU A 55 8.96 -2.44 -5.94
N VAL A 56 10.17 -2.21 -5.41
CA VAL A 56 10.39 -1.40 -4.21
C VAL A 56 10.09 0.08 -4.45
N ASN A 57 10.32 0.60 -5.66
CA ASN A 57 9.89 1.95 -6.05
C ASN A 57 8.35 2.08 -6.12
N ASP A 58 7.66 0.99 -6.48
CA ASP A 58 6.18 0.96 -6.45
C ASP A 58 5.67 0.87 -5.01
N LEU A 59 6.28 0.01 -4.20
CA LEU A 59 6.03 -0.10 -2.77
C LEU A 59 6.20 1.23 -2.04
N SER A 60 7.29 1.95 -2.34
CA SER A 60 7.60 3.27 -1.76
C SER A 60 6.51 4.29 -2.07
N ARG A 61 5.90 4.24 -3.27
CA ARG A 61 4.79 5.13 -3.64
C ARG A 61 3.52 4.78 -2.87
N THR A 62 3.19 3.49 -2.76
CA THR A 62 2.03 3.04 -1.97
C THR A 62 2.21 3.41 -0.48
N LEU A 63 3.42 3.26 0.07
CA LEU A 63 3.74 3.61 1.45
C LEU A 63 3.57 5.11 1.71
N ALA A 64 4.02 5.94 0.76
CA ALA A 64 3.84 7.38 0.83
C ALA A 64 2.35 7.79 0.85
N GLN A 65 1.53 7.17 -0.01
CA GLN A 65 0.09 7.38 -0.01
C GLN A 65 -0.55 6.88 1.29
N PHE A 66 -0.03 5.79 1.86
CA PHE A 66 -0.51 5.25 3.13
C PHE A 66 -0.28 6.24 4.27
N TYR A 67 0.90 6.86 4.35
CA TYR A 67 1.16 7.93 5.32
C TYR A 67 0.25 9.13 5.13
N GLU A 68 0.05 9.59 3.90
CA GLU A 68 -0.85 10.72 3.64
C GLU A 68 -2.30 10.39 4.05
N ALA A 69 -2.76 9.16 3.82
CA ALA A 69 -4.06 8.70 4.26
C ALA A 69 -4.18 8.67 5.80
N LEU A 70 -3.13 8.23 6.51
CA LEU A 70 -3.08 8.27 7.97
C LEU A 70 -3.11 9.71 8.51
N GLU A 71 -2.27 10.58 7.98
CA GLU A 71 -2.21 12.00 8.37
C GLU A 71 -3.52 12.73 8.07
N GLY A 72 -4.18 12.37 6.95
CA GLY A 72 -5.49 12.88 6.55
C GLY A 72 -6.66 12.29 7.33
N GLY A 73 -6.44 11.27 8.15
CA GLY A 73 -7.48 10.55 8.91
C GLY A 73 -8.41 9.68 8.03
N ASP A 74 -8.03 9.40 6.78
CA ASP A 74 -8.78 8.52 5.89
C ASP A 74 -8.40 7.05 6.14
N LEU A 75 -8.96 6.49 7.22
CA LEU A 75 -8.67 5.12 7.66
C LEU A 75 -9.10 4.06 6.63
N LEU A 76 -10.13 4.33 5.81
CA LEU A 76 -10.58 3.42 4.76
C LEU A 76 -9.55 3.38 3.62
N LEU A 77 -9.05 4.54 3.20
CA LEU A 77 -7.97 4.61 2.22
C LEU A 77 -6.70 3.98 2.75
N ALA A 78 -6.30 4.28 4.00
CA ALA A 78 -5.12 3.69 4.64
C ALA A 78 -5.19 2.16 4.68
N ALA A 79 -6.35 1.59 5.04
CA ALA A 79 -6.54 0.13 5.03
C ALA A 79 -6.46 -0.46 3.61
N SER A 80 -6.97 0.25 2.58
CA SER A 80 -6.86 -0.21 1.20
C SER A 80 -5.41 -0.20 0.70
N LEU A 81 -4.63 0.82 1.07
CA LEU A 81 -3.24 0.98 0.68
C LEU A 81 -2.35 -0.03 1.39
N LEU A 82 -2.68 -0.40 2.62
CA LEU A 82 -2.03 -1.51 3.30
C LEU A 82 -2.21 -2.84 2.55
N ASN A 83 -3.43 -3.15 2.10
CA ASN A 83 -3.67 -4.36 1.32
C ASN A 83 -2.86 -4.35 0.02
N ALA A 84 -2.70 -3.17 -0.60
CA ALA A 84 -1.84 -3.01 -1.78
C ALA A 84 -0.35 -3.24 -1.43
N LEU A 85 0.15 -2.69 -0.32
CA LEU A 85 1.51 -2.92 0.19
C LEU A 85 1.77 -4.42 0.37
N GLN A 86 0.87 -5.15 1.03
CA GLN A 86 1.01 -6.59 1.25
C GLN A 86 1.05 -7.39 -0.06
N SER A 87 0.19 -7.04 -1.01
CA SER A 87 0.21 -7.68 -2.33
C SER A 87 1.55 -7.44 -3.01
N GLN A 88 2.03 -6.18 -3.04
CA GLN A 88 3.31 -5.82 -3.65
C GLN A 88 4.49 -6.56 -2.99
N LEU A 89 4.47 -6.73 -1.67
CA LEU A 89 5.53 -7.44 -0.93
C LEU A 89 5.53 -8.94 -1.13
N SER A 90 4.35 -9.52 -1.36
CA SER A 90 4.22 -10.94 -1.70
C SER A 90 4.81 -11.24 -3.08
N ASP A 91 4.76 -10.26 -3.97
CA ASP A 91 5.33 -10.32 -5.32
C ASP A 91 6.83 -10.01 -5.31
N ILE A 92 7.31 -9.21 -4.35
CA ILE A 92 8.72 -8.82 -4.21
C ILE A 92 9.63 -10.04 -3.96
N GLY A 93 10.69 -10.14 -4.77
CA GLY A 93 11.77 -11.09 -4.54
C GLY A 93 11.56 -12.51 -5.11
N GLY A 94 10.46 -12.75 -5.83
CA GLY A 94 10.22 -14.04 -6.52
C GLY A 94 11.35 -14.47 -7.47
N ASP A 95 12.06 -13.48 -8.02
CA ASP A 95 13.16 -13.66 -8.98
C ASP A 95 14.57 -13.37 -8.39
N ALA A 96 14.67 -12.94 -7.13
CA ALA A 96 15.91 -12.46 -6.49
C ALA A 96 16.84 -13.60 -5.98
N LYS A 97 16.97 -14.69 -6.74
CA LYS A 97 17.77 -15.85 -6.31
C LYS A 97 19.25 -15.66 -6.58
N GLY A 98 20.08 -15.99 -5.60
CA GLY A 98 21.53 -16.12 -5.77
C GLY A 98 22.39 -15.05 -5.10
N ASP A 99 21.76 -14.15 -4.33
CA ASP A 99 22.44 -13.14 -3.52
C ASP A 99 21.93 -13.24 -2.06
N PRO A 100 22.73 -13.79 -1.14
CA PRO A 100 22.30 -14.02 0.24
C PRO A 100 22.06 -12.72 1.03
N GLU A 101 22.72 -11.62 0.66
CA GLU A 101 22.51 -10.34 1.34
C GLU A 101 21.21 -9.69 0.86
N LEU A 102 20.92 -9.77 -0.43
CA LEU A 102 19.63 -9.36 -0.99
C LEU A 102 18.47 -10.19 -0.40
N GLU A 103 18.64 -11.51 -0.27
CA GLU A 103 17.63 -12.40 0.34
C GLU A 103 17.33 -12.02 1.80
N VAL A 104 18.34 -11.62 2.58
CA VAL A 104 18.14 -11.12 3.96
C VAL A 104 17.37 -9.80 3.96
N LEU A 105 17.76 -8.84 3.12
CA LEU A 105 17.09 -7.54 3.02
C LEU A 105 15.63 -7.67 2.58
N LEU A 106 15.34 -8.59 1.66
CA LEU A 106 13.98 -8.91 1.23
C LEU A 106 13.16 -9.55 2.36
N SER A 107 13.78 -10.43 3.15
CA SER A 107 13.13 -11.03 4.32
C SER A 107 12.82 -9.99 5.40
N ASP A 108 13.74 -9.03 5.64
CA ASP A 108 13.52 -7.94 6.59
C ASP A 108 12.38 -7.02 6.13
N LEU A 109 12.33 -6.72 4.83
CA LEU A 109 11.26 -5.95 4.21
C LEU A 109 9.89 -6.62 4.37
N GLN A 110 9.82 -7.94 4.13
CA GLN A 110 8.59 -8.72 4.35
C GLN A 110 8.18 -8.71 5.83
N GLY A 111 9.12 -8.92 6.75
CA GLY A 111 8.85 -8.92 8.19
C GLY A 111 8.34 -7.57 8.70
N ALA A 112 8.91 -6.46 8.25
CA ALA A 112 8.46 -5.12 8.64
C ALA A 112 7.00 -4.85 8.21
N ALA A 113 6.61 -5.35 7.04
CA ALA A 113 5.25 -5.18 6.56
C ALA A 113 4.23 -6.12 7.20
N GLU A 114 4.65 -7.34 7.56
CA GLU A 114 3.82 -8.23 8.39
C GLU A 114 3.53 -7.60 9.75
N SER A 115 4.52 -6.91 10.35
CA SER A 115 4.33 -6.14 11.57
C SER A 115 3.31 -5.02 11.36
N LEU A 116 3.50 -4.19 10.33
CA LEU A 116 2.57 -3.10 10.00
C LEU A 116 1.14 -3.60 9.79
N ASN A 117 0.97 -4.77 9.17
CA ASN A 117 -0.34 -5.41 9.04
C ASN A 117 -0.95 -5.78 10.39
N ALA A 118 -0.15 -6.36 11.30
CA ALA A 118 -0.60 -6.69 12.64
C ALA A 118 -1.07 -5.45 13.39
N SER A 119 -0.31 -4.34 13.36
CA SER A 119 -0.72 -3.09 14.01
C SER A 119 -2.00 -2.49 13.43
N ILE A 120 -2.23 -2.60 12.13
CA ILE A 120 -3.47 -2.10 11.51
C ILE A 120 -4.66 -2.99 11.83
N ALA A 121 -4.47 -4.30 11.92
CA ALA A 121 -5.52 -5.21 12.37
C ALA A 121 -5.99 -4.90 13.81
N GLU A 122 -5.15 -4.24 14.61
CA GLU A 122 -5.46 -3.79 15.97
C GLU A 122 -6.22 -2.44 16.04
N ILE A 123 -6.42 -1.71 14.92
CA ILE A 123 -7.20 -0.45 14.91
C ILE A 123 -8.63 -0.63 15.44
N ASP A 124 -9.26 -1.78 15.19
CA ASP A 124 -10.65 -2.06 15.62
C ASP A 124 -10.73 -2.48 17.11
N THR A 125 -9.63 -2.33 17.87
CA THR A 125 -9.59 -2.61 19.31
C THR A 125 -9.94 -1.37 20.15
N SER A 126 -10.09 -1.56 21.46
CA SER A 126 -10.55 -0.53 22.40
C SER A 126 -9.61 0.67 22.60
N ASP A 127 -8.42 0.69 21.99
CA ASP A 127 -7.45 1.79 22.07
C ASP A 127 -6.91 2.20 20.67
N PRO A 128 -7.67 3.02 19.92
CA PRO A 128 -7.26 3.46 18.58
C PRO A 128 -6.04 4.39 18.59
N LEU A 129 -5.72 5.03 19.73
CA LEU A 129 -4.55 5.90 19.84
C LEU A 129 -3.27 5.07 19.90
N ALA A 130 -3.25 4.04 20.76
CA ALA A 130 -2.13 3.11 20.85
C ALA A 130 -1.91 2.36 19.52
N ALA A 131 -2.99 1.99 18.83
CA ALA A 131 -2.90 1.38 17.50
C ALA A 131 -2.24 2.34 16.50
N THR A 132 -2.60 3.62 16.51
CA THR A 132 -2.03 4.61 15.58
C THR A 132 -0.53 4.83 15.82
N GLU A 133 -0.07 4.82 17.08
CA GLU A 133 1.36 4.90 17.41
C GLU A 133 2.12 3.68 16.90
N GLY A 134 1.61 2.46 17.13
CA GLY A 134 2.23 1.24 16.62
C GLY A 134 2.29 1.18 15.09
N ILE A 135 1.26 1.69 14.41
CA ILE A 135 1.23 1.79 12.95
C ILE A 135 2.32 2.73 12.44
N GLN A 136 2.55 3.85 13.12
CA GLN A 136 3.60 4.79 12.73
C GLN A 136 4.99 4.15 12.90
N GLU A 137 5.22 3.49 14.03
CA GLU A 137 6.49 2.78 14.31
C GLU A 137 6.77 1.70 13.26
N ASP A 138 5.78 0.86 12.95
CA ASP A 138 5.94 -0.22 11.98
C ASP A 138 6.08 0.28 10.54
N ALA A 139 5.39 1.36 10.19
CA ALA A 139 5.57 1.99 8.89
C ALA A 139 6.97 2.63 8.75
N GLU A 140 7.54 3.15 9.85
CA GLU A 140 8.92 3.65 9.88
C GLU A 140 9.93 2.50 9.74
N ALA A 141 9.67 1.36 10.38
CA ALA A 141 10.48 0.16 10.20
C ALA A 141 10.46 -0.33 8.73
N LEU A 142 9.28 -0.34 8.10
CA LEU A 142 9.14 -0.69 6.68
C LEU A 142 9.92 0.28 5.78
N ARG A 143 9.86 1.58 6.06
CA ARG A 143 10.66 2.58 5.37
C ARG A 143 12.16 2.31 5.53
N ALA A 144 12.63 2.02 6.74
CA ALA A 144 14.04 1.75 6.97
C ALA A 144 14.53 0.51 6.21
N ALA A 145 13.69 -0.53 6.10
CA ALA A 145 13.98 -1.71 5.30
C ALA A 145 14.07 -1.39 3.80
N ILE A 146 13.16 -0.55 3.27
CA ILE A 146 13.22 -0.03 1.89
C ILE A 146 14.53 0.71 1.66
N ASP A 147 14.89 1.66 2.55
CA ASP A 147 16.09 2.47 2.42
C ASP A 147 17.36 1.60 2.43
N GLY A 148 17.41 0.58 3.29
CA GLY A 148 18.51 -0.39 3.34
C GLY A 148 18.65 -1.20 2.04
N LEU A 149 17.54 -1.63 1.46
CA LEU A 149 17.53 -2.37 0.19
C LEU A 149 17.96 -1.49 -0.98
N LEU A 150 17.44 -0.26 -1.08
CA LEU A 150 17.83 0.68 -2.13
C LEU A 150 19.31 1.06 -2.02
N ALA A 151 19.83 1.26 -0.81
CA ALA A 151 21.25 1.49 -0.57
C ALA A 151 22.10 0.29 -1.02
N TYR A 152 21.66 -0.94 -0.72
CA TYR A 152 22.33 -2.14 -1.21
C TYR A 152 22.36 -2.18 -2.75
N CYS A 153 21.26 -1.85 -3.41
CA CYS A 153 21.15 -1.93 -4.87
C CYS A 153 21.86 -0.81 -5.64
N THR A 154 22.31 0.24 -4.96
CA THR A 154 22.99 1.42 -5.56
C THR A 154 24.44 1.60 -5.10
N ALA A 155 24.90 0.84 -4.10
CA ALA A 155 26.29 0.79 -3.64
C ALA A 155 27.19 -0.01 -4.59
#